data_AF-A0A959SI81-F1
#
_entry.id   AF-A0A959SI81-F1
#
_cell.length_a   1.000
_cell.length_b   1.000
_cell.length_c   1.000
_cell.angle_alpha   90.00
_cell.angle_beta   90.00
_cell.angle_gamma   90.00
#
_symmetry.space_group_name_H-M   'P 1'
#
loop_
_entity.id
_entity.type
_entity.pdbx_description
1 polymer ?
#
loop_
_entity_poly.entity_id
_entity_poly.type
_entity_poly.pdbx_seq_one_letter_code
_entity_poly.pdbx_strand_id
1 'polypeptide(L)'
;MLATVALVVGSPAVVAQMNIALVPTADPTVFEFHWTSSAPADSNYVGIMNSVFSIRWDASAGGTISEDDFVNVCSNSRAPLLTNDQDVEVVGPYRYYTFRCDGGSALSTTCGFSSGQTRVLHRFTIVGISGCPNIGLTNDAYVTDLNRDFFVSVGGVNVTGSIDPTLIGTPFTVTPGTYGPACSTDGAIALGGTPVGGTWSGTGVTGGSFDPSAGTQTLTYTVTQGGCTVAANTTITVSTATTWYLDQDNDGAGDPSNSVQACGNPGGYVSNSNDGCPTDMNKVAPGQCGCGIPDTDSDSDGTANCNDGCPNDPNKIAPGICGCGTADTDSDSDGTADCNDGCPNDPNKIVPGVCGCGTADTDSDSDGTADCNDGCPN
;
A
#
# COMPACT_ATOMS: atom_id res chain seq x y z
N MET A 1 19.96 -72.81 31.98
CA MET A 1 20.10 -72.25 30.62
C MET A 1 18.74 -71.71 30.24
N LEU A 2 18.69 -70.48 29.72
CA LEU A 2 17.48 -69.70 29.46
C LEU A 2 16.45 -70.43 28.56
N ALA A 3 15.18 -70.07 28.78
CA ALA A 3 14.03 -70.42 27.95
C ALA A 3 14.13 -69.85 26.52
N THR A 4 13.58 -70.56 25.54
CA THR A 4 12.65 -69.93 24.59
C THR A 4 11.72 -71.00 24.00
N VAL A 5 10.44 -70.93 24.38
CA VAL A 5 9.33 -71.54 23.66
C VAL A 5 9.10 -70.68 22.41
N ALA A 6 9.23 -71.26 21.22
CA ALA A 6 8.77 -70.62 20.01
C ALA A 6 7.24 -70.65 20.00
N LEU A 7 6.62 -69.63 20.60
CA LEU A 7 5.21 -69.33 20.37
C LEU A 7 5.13 -68.64 19.01
N VAL A 8 4.47 -69.29 18.06
CA VAL A 8 4.10 -68.71 16.77
C VAL A 8 3.22 -67.49 17.06
N VAL A 9 3.80 -66.29 16.98
CA VAL A 9 3.02 -65.06 16.92
C VAL A 9 2.58 -64.93 15.47
N GLY A 10 1.37 -65.42 15.18
CA GLY A 10 0.67 -65.01 13.96
C GLY A 10 0.65 -63.48 13.92
N SER A 11 1.00 -62.91 12.76
CA SER A 11 0.85 -61.48 12.50
C SER A 11 -0.48 -60.96 13.05
N PRO A 12 -0.56 -59.75 13.64
CA PRO A 12 -1.85 -59.16 13.92
C PRO A 12 -2.61 -59.13 12.58
N ALA A 13 -3.74 -59.84 12.51
CA ALA A 13 -4.61 -59.78 11.35
C ALA A 13 -4.88 -58.30 11.09
N VAL A 14 -4.58 -57.84 9.87
CA VAL A 14 -4.97 -56.50 9.43
C VAL A 14 -6.49 -56.48 9.56
N VAL A 15 -6.99 -55.78 10.58
CA VAL A 15 -8.44 -55.57 10.74
C VAL A 15 -8.81 -54.74 9.52
N ALA A 16 -9.56 -55.33 8.57
CA ALA A 16 -10.14 -54.57 7.48
C ALA A 16 -10.87 -53.36 8.07
N GLN A 17 -10.77 -52.19 7.45
CA GLN A 17 -11.43 -50.94 7.87
C GLN A 17 -12.29 -50.39 6.73
N MET A 18 -13.40 -49.75 7.09
CA MET A 18 -14.19 -48.92 6.17
C MET A 18 -14.12 -47.49 6.67
N ASN A 19 -13.55 -46.60 5.87
CA ASN A 19 -13.45 -45.18 6.17
C ASN A 19 -14.57 -44.43 5.45
N ILE A 20 -15.12 -43.44 6.13
CA ILE A 20 -16.10 -42.51 5.55
C ILE A 20 -15.51 -41.11 5.56
N ALA A 21 -15.63 -40.43 4.43
CA ALA A 21 -15.39 -39.02 4.29
C ALA A 21 -16.68 -38.35 3.81
N LEU A 22 -17.00 -37.21 4.41
CA LEU A 22 -17.89 -36.25 3.77
C LEU A 22 -17.10 -35.60 2.62
N VAL A 23 -17.74 -35.16 1.54
CA VAL A 23 -17.10 -34.42 0.43
C VAL A 23 -18.09 -33.37 -0.08
N PRO A 24 -17.71 -32.08 -0.21
CA PRO A 24 -18.60 -31.07 -0.77
C PRO A 24 -18.66 -31.22 -2.30
N THR A 25 -19.78 -30.83 -2.90
CA THR A 25 -19.89 -30.75 -4.36
C THR A 25 -19.67 -29.31 -4.85
N ALA A 26 -19.88 -29.07 -6.16
CA ALA A 26 -19.87 -27.72 -6.72
C ALA A 26 -21.04 -26.85 -6.21
N ASP A 27 -22.13 -27.48 -5.75
CA ASP A 27 -23.23 -26.81 -5.06
C ASP A 27 -22.93 -26.79 -3.54
N PRO A 28 -22.88 -25.61 -2.91
CA PRO A 28 -22.49 -25.46 -1.50
C PRO A 28 -23.50 -26.06 -0.51
N THR A 29 -24.69 -26.44 -0.99
CA THR A 29 -25.72 -27.09 -0.18
C THR A 29 -25.71 -28.61 -0.30
N VAL A 30 -24.93 -29.16 -1.25
CA VAL A 30 -24.96 -30.57 -1.62
C VAL A 30 -23.63 -31.25 -1.28
N PHE A 31 -23.72 -32.40 -0.63
CA PHE A 31 -22.59 -33.17 -0.12
C PHE A 31 -22.70 -34.64 -0.47
N GLU A 32 -21.55 -35.33 -0.47
CA GLU A 32 -21.44 -36.74 -0.79
C GLU A 32 -20.74 -37.51 0.34
N PHE A 33 -21.18 -38.74 0.58
CA PHE A 33 -20.44 -39.69 1.41
C PHE A 33 -19.55 -40.58 0.55
N HIS A 34 -18.24 -40.42 0.75
CA HIS A 34 -17.20 -41.21 0.11
C HIS A 34 -16.73 -42.30 1.06
N TRP A 35 -16.94 -43.55 0.67
CA TRP A 35 -16.62 -44.73 1.46
C TRP A 35 -15.40 -45.43 0.88
N THR A 36 -14.41 -45.73 1.71
CA THR A 36 -13.16 -46.37 1.28
C THR A 36 -12.88 -47.63 2.08
N SER A 37 -12.64 -48.76 1.38
CA SER A 37 -12.26 -50.03 2.01
C SER A 37 -10.73 -50.17 2.11
N SER A 38 -10.22 -50.52 3.29
CA SER A 38 -8.78 -50.84 3.52
C SER A 38 -8.48 -52.34 3.55
N ALA A 39 -9.44 -53.18 3.14
CA ALA A 39 -9.34 -54.61 3.26
C ALA A 39 -8.41 -55.30 2.25
N PRO A 40 -7.93 -56.53 2.52
CA PRO A 40 -7.14 -57.32 1.57
C PRO A 40 -7.89 -57.66 0.26
N ALA A 41 -7.13 -57.82 -0.84
CA ALA A 41 -7.64 -57.92 -2.21
C ALA A 41 -8.60 -59.09 -2.54
N ASP A 42 -8.79 -60.06 -1.64
CA ASP A 42 -9.64 -61.24 -1.83
C ASP A 42 -10.99 -61.17 -1.08
N SER A 43 -11.25 -60.08 -0.37
CA SER A 43 -12.45 -59.96 0.47
C SER A 43 -13.54 -59.16 -0.27
N ASN A 44 -14.61 -59.86 -0.67
CA ASN A 44 -15.78 -59.23 -1.29
C ASN A 44 -16.63 -58.56 -0.20
N TYR A 45 -16.52 -57.23 -0.10
CA TYR A 45 -17.28 -56.46 0.87
C TYR A 45 -18.68 -56.18 0.35
N VAL A 46 -19.64 -56.92 0.90
CA VAL A 46 -21.06 -56.84 0.54
C VAL A 46 -21.86 -56.06 1.58
N GLY A 47 -21.36 -55.07 2.33
CA GLY A 47 -22.24 -54.38 3.30
C GLY A 47 -21.61 -53.28 4.15
N ILE A 48 -22.42 -52.29 4.54
CA ILE A 48 -22.19 -51.37 5.66
C ILE A 48 -23.37 -51.60 6.61
N MET A 49 -23.12 -52.19 7.78
CA MET A 49 -24.17 -52.65 8.69
C MET A 49 -23.83 -52.28 10.13
N ASN A 50 -24.84 -51.93 10.94
CA ASN A 50 -24.73 -51.63 12.37
C ASN A 50 -23.85 -50.40 12.69
N SER A 51 -23.95 -49.38 11.85
CA SER A 51 -23.17 -48.16 11.96
C SER A 51 -24.03 -46.98 12.39
N VAL A 52 -23.49 -46.13 13.27
CA VAL A 52 -24.12 -44.88 13.70
C VAL A 52 -23.08 -43.76 13.60
N PHE A 53 -23.45 -42.64 12.99
CA PHE A 53 -22.62 -41.44 12.88
C PHE A 53 -23.52 -40.23 12.69
N SER A 54 -23.01 -39.02 12.91
CA SER A 54 -23.79 -37.80 12.70
C SER A 54 -23.05 -36.83 11.79
N ILE A 55 -23.79 -36.09 10.97
CA ILE A 55 -23.31 -34.82 10.43
C ILE A 55 -23.51 -33.78 11.52
N ARG A 56 -22.49 -32.97 11.77
CA ARG A 56 -22.52 -31.79 12.62
C ARG A 56 -22.30 -30.55 11.78
N TRP A 57 -23.06 -29.48 12.02
CA TRP A 57 -22.72 -28.16 11.49
C TRP A 57 -23.04 -27.00 12.43
N ASP A 58 -22.54 -25.81 12.12
CA ASP A 58 -22.78 -24.62 12.95
C ASP A 58 -24.28 -24.26 13.00
N ALA A 59 -24.83 -24.14 14.21
CA ALA A 59 -26.25 -23.85 14.41
C ALA A 59 -26.66 -22.49 13.81
N SER A 60 -25.73 -21.54 13.77
CA SER A 60 -25.90 -20.18 13.23
C SER A 60 -26.14 -20.16 11.72
N ALA A 61 -25.73 -21.20 10.99
CA ALA A 61 -25.93 -21.28 9.54
C ALA A 61 -27.34 -21.70 9.13
N GLY A 62 -28.21 -22.07 10.08
CA GLY A 62 -29.54 -22.60 9.77
C GLY A 62 -29.43 -23.99 9.16
N GLY A 63 -30.25 -24.31 8.15
CA GLY A 63 -30.22 -25.61 7.50
C GLY A 63 -31.09 -26.68 8.17
N THR A 64 -31.73 -27.50 7.34
CA THR A 64 -32.42 -28.74 7.72
C THR A 64 -32.05 -29.85 6.75
N ILE A 65 -32.17 -31.09 7.22
CA ILE A 65 -31.98 -32.31 6.42
C ILE A 65 -33.12 -33.26 6.79
N SER A 66 -33.66 -33.98 5.81
CA SER A 66 -34.62 -35.07 5.97
C SER A 66 -34.18 -36.30 5.18
N GLU A 67 -34.84 -37.44 5.40
CA GLU A 67 -34.54 -38.66 4.63
C GLU A 67 -34.77 -38.49 3.12
N ASP A 68 -35.71 -37.63 2.73
CA ASP A 68 -36.04 -37.36 1.33
C ASP A 68 -34.97 -36.54 0.61
N ASP A 69 -34.08 -35.87 1.35
CA ASP A 69 -32.96 -35.12 0.79
C ASP A 69 -31.80 -36.03 0.34
N PHE A 70 -31.86 -37.33 0.64
CA PHE A 70 -30.84 -38.31 0.27
C PHE A 70 -31.14 -39.00 -1.05
N VAL A 71 -30.14 -38.99 -1.94
CA VAL A 71 -30.12 -39.75 -3.18
C VAL A 71 -29.10 -40.87 -3.05
N ASN A 72 -29.55 -42.12 -3.24
CA ASN A 72 -28.64 -43.24 -3.43
C ASN A 72 -28.02 -43.14 -4.82
N VAL A 73 -26.71 -42.94 -4.88
CA VAL A 73 -25.97 -42.71 -6.13
C VAL A 73 -25.49 -44.03 -6.75
N CYS A 74 -25.44 -45.08 -5.94
CA CYS A 74 -24.80 -46.33 -6.30
C CYS A 74 -25.77 -47.38 -6.85
N SER A 75 -27.04 -47.37 -6.43
CA SER A 75 -28.05 -48.28 -7.00
C SER A 75 -29.48 -47.75 -6.89
N ASN A 76 -30.35 -48.29 -7.76
CA ASN A 76 -31.78 -48.00 -7.78
C ASN A 76 -32.54 -48.70 -6.63
N SER A 77 -31.88 -49.65 -5.95
CA SER A 77 -32.37 -50.28 -4.73
C SER A 77 -31.96 -49.44 -3.52
N ARG A 78 -32.91 -49.21 -2.62
CA ARG A 78 -32.79 -48.33 -1.43
C ARG A 78 -31.84 -48.89 -0.35
N ALA A 79 -30.66 -49.42 -0.71
CA ALA A 79 -29.67 -50.01 0.20
C ALA A 79 -28.27 -49.37 0.03
N PRO A 80 -27.53 -49.08 1.13
CA PRO A 80 -27.95 -49.19 2.53
C PRO A 80 -29.01 -48.16 2.87
N LEU A 81 -30.03 -48.59 3.62
CA LEU A 81 -31.00 -47.70 4.24
C LEU A 81 -30.25 -46.92 5.32
N LEU A 82 -29.85 -45.68 5.00
CA LEU A 82 -29.62 -44.70 6.04
C LEU A 82 -31.01 -44.35 6.56
N THR A 83 -31.39 -44.91 7.71
CA THR A 83 -32.61 -44.56 8.41
C THR A 83 -32.29 -43.51 9.46
N ASN A 84 -33.13 -42.49 9.52
CA ASN A 84 -33.19 -41.60 10.64
C ASN A 84 -34.65 -41.22 10.92
N ASP A 85 -35.20 -41.79 11.99
CA ASP A 85 -36.53 -41.47 12.48
C ASP A 85 -36.60 -40.17 13.29
N GLN A 86 -35.51 -39.37 13.35
CA GLN A 86 -35.40 -38.19 14.20
C GLN A 86 -35.07 -36.91 13.42
N ASP A 87 -35.67 -35.80 13.86
CA ASP A 87 -35.41 -34.47 13.31
C ASP A 87 -33.98 -33.99 13.60
N VAL A 88 -33.56 -32.92 12.91
CA VAL A 88 -32.30 -32.22 13.22
C VAL A 88 -32.33 -31.69 14.65
N GLU A 89 -31.33 -32.07 15.44
CA GLU A 89 -31.17 -31.62 16.82
C GLU A 89 -30.26 -30.39 16.89
N VAL A 90 -30.56 -29.42 17.75
CA VAL A 90 -29.72 -28.25 18.01
C VAL A 90 -29.15 -28.36 19.43
N VAL A 91 -27.84 -28.54 19.55
CA VAL A 91 -27.15 -28.67 20.83
C VAL A 91 -26.00 -27.67 20.91
N GLY A 92 -26.16 -26.65 21.76
CA GLY A 92 -25.18 -25.59 21.92
C GLY A 92 -24.95 -24.83 20.60
N PRO A 93 -23.70 -24.66 20.14
CA PRO A 93 -23.39 -23.94 18.90
C PRO A 93 -23.57 -24.79 17.64
N TYR A 94 -24.06 -26.03 17.74
CA TYR A 94 -24.11 -26.96 16.61
C TYR A 94 -25.50 -27.56 16.37
N ARG A 95 -25.75 -27.93 15.11
CA ARG A 95 -26.84 -28.77 14.62
C ARG A 95 -26.31 -30.16 14.31
N TYR A 96 -27.12 -31.18 14.57
CA TYR A 96 -26.77 -32.59 14.35
C TYR A 96 -27.87 -33.30 13.58
N TYR A 97 -27.47 -34.14 12.64
CA TYR A 97 -28.36 -35.11 12.00
C TYR A 97 -27.69 -36.49 12.05
N THR A 98 -28.32 -37.42 12.76
CA THR A 98 -27.73 -38.71 13.12
C THR A 98 -28.26 -39.82 12.23
N PHE A 99 -27.36 -40.61 11.70
CA PHE A 99 -27.66 -41.73 10.83
C PHE A 99 -27.60 -43.03 11.61
N ARG A 100 -28.53 -43.93 11.29
CA ARG A 100 -28.41 -45.35 11.62
C ARG A 100 -28.39 -46.16 10.32
N CYS A 101 -27.40 -47.02 10.20
CA CYS A 101 -27.37 -48.05 9.17
C CYS A 101 -28.00 -49.31 9.77
N ASP A 102 -29.33 -49.42 9.69
CA ASP A 102 -30.07 -50.58 10.21
C ASP A 102 -30.06 -51.76 9.20
N GLY A 103 -29.63 -52.93 9.67
CA GLY A 103 -30.06 -54.21 9.08
C GLY A 103 -29.09 -54.93 8.12
N GLY A 104 -29.21 -56.25 8.13
CA GLY A 104 -28.33 -57.27 7.53
C GLY A 104 -28.34 -57.41 6.00
N SER A 105 -28.68 -56.35 5.26
CA SER A 105 -28.79 -56.42 3.80
C SER A 105 -27.46 -56.11 3.14
N ALA A 106 -26.96 -57.09 2.39
CA ALA A 106 -25.74 -56.92 1.65
C ALA A 106 -25.86 -55.80 0.58
N LEU A 107 -24.83 -54.94 0.43
CA LEU A 107 -24.64 -54.12 -0.76
C LEU A 107 -24.70 -55.02 -1.99
N SER A 108 -25.48 -54.62 -2.99
CA SER A 108 -25.53 -55.34 -4.27
C SER A 108 -24.14 -55.40 -4.91
N THR A 109 -23.91 -56.34 -5.83
CA THR A 109 -22.64 -56.46 -6.56
C THR A 109 -22.25 -55.16 -7.29
N THR A 110 -23.23 -54.33 -7.65
CA THR A 110 -23.04 -52.99 -8.22
C THR A 110 -22.38 -52.01 -7.24
N CYS A 111 -22.65 -52.18 -5.94
CA CYS A 111 -22.20 -51.31 -4.85
C CYS A 111 -21.14 -51.91 -3.93
N GLY A 112 -20.66 -53.12 -4.24
CA GLY A 112 -19.59 -53.76 -3.49
C GLY A 112 -18.25 -53.02 -3.60
N PHE A 113 -17.41 -53.16 -2.59
CA PHE A 113 -16.08 -52.57 -2.55
C PHE A 113 -15.00 -53.59 -2.90
N SER A 114 -13.98 -53.14 -3.66
CA SER A 114 -12.68 -53.80 -3.78
C SER A 114 -11.63 -53.12 -2.89
N SER A 115 -10.49 -53.78 -2.65
CA SER A 115 -9.39 -53.23 -1.85
C SER A 115 -8.94 -51.84 -2.34
N GLY A 116 -8.85 -50.86 -1.42
CA GLY A 116 -8.44 -49.49 -1.70
C GLY A 116 -9.46 -48.68 -2.50
N GLN A 117 -10.64 -49.24 -2.80
CA GLN A 117 -11.63 -48.57 -3.63
C GLN A 117 -12.45 -47.56 -2.81
N THR A 118 -12.51 -46.33 -3.30
CA THR A 118 -13.45 -45.29 -2.85
C THR A 118 -14.72 -45.32 -3.69
N ARG A 119 -15.90 -45.23 -3.06
CA ARG A 119 -17.19 -45.10 -3.75
C ARG A 119 -18.07 -44.04 -3.10
N VAL A 120 -18.85 -43.36 -3.94
CA VAL A 120 -19.95 -42.49 -3.51
C VAL A 120 -21.21 -43.35 -3.38
N LEU A 121 -21.73 -43.50 -2.17
CA LEU A 121 -22.96 -44.27 -1.95
C LEU A 121 -24.18 -43.36 -1.89
N HIS A 122 -24.04 -42.21 -1.24
CA HIS A 122 -25.13 -41.27 -1.04
C HIS A 122 -24.65 -39.85 -1.33
N ARG A 123 -25.59 -39.08 -1.87
CA ARG A 123 -25.52 -37.63 -2.00
C ARG A 123 -26.70 -37.05 -1.26
N PHE A 124 -26.53 -35.91 -0.60
CA PHE A 124 -27.61 -35.26 0.11
C PHE A 124 -27.50 -33.74 0.08
N THR A 125 -28.61 -33.08 0.39
CA THR A 125 -28.71 -31.62 0.43
C THR A 125 -29.04 -31.16 1.85
N ILE A 126 -28.37 -30.09 2.31
CA ILE A 126 -28.78 -29.36 3.51
C ILE A 126 -29.57 -28.14 3.08
N VAL A 127 -30.89 -28.22 3.21
CA VAL A 127 -31.81 -27.19 2.71
C VAL A 127 -31.82 -25.98 3.63
N GLY A 128 -31.63 -24.78 3.07
CA GLY A 128 -31.69 -23.52 3.82
C GLY A 128 -30.44 -23.25 4.67
N ILE A 129 -29.31 -23.87 4.34
CA ILE A 129 -28.01 -23.52 4.92
C ILE A 129 -27.53 -22.18 4.35
N SER A 130 -26.92 -21.35 5.20
CA SER A 130 -26.44 -20.01 4.85
C SER A 130 -25.02 -19.77 5.37
N GLY A 131 -24.26 -18.94 4.65
CA GLY A 131 -22.85 -18.69 4.97
C GLY A 131 -21.94 -19.88 4.65
N CYS A 132 -20.81 -20.00 5.38
CA CYS A 132 -19.86 -21.11 5.28
C CYS A 132 -19.73 -21.82 6.64
N PRO A 133 -20.75 -22.58 7.09
CA PRO A 133 -20.65 -23.32 8.35
C PRO A 133 -19.58 -24.39 8.30
N ASN A 134 -19.00 -24.68 9.48
CA ASN A 134 -18.34 -25.95 9.74
C ASN A 134 -19.31 -27.07 9.42
N ILE A 135 -18.95 -28.02 8.56
CA ILE A 135 -19.72 -29.25 8.37
C ILE A 135 -18.76 -30.43 8.49
N GLY A 136 -19.09 -31.37 9.35
CA GLY A 136 -18.21 -32.51 9.60
C GLY A 136 -18.97 -33.74 9.99
N LEU A 137 -18.29 -34.87 9.90
CA LEU A 137 -18.73 -36.11 10.50
C LEU A 137 -18.23 -36.16 11.95
N THR A 138 -19.10 -36.58 12.86
CA THR A 138 -18.75 -36.81 14.26
C THR A 138 -19.28 -38.16 14.72
N ASN A 139 -18.53 -38.82 15.60
CA ASN A 139 -18.97 -39.99 16.36
C ASN A 139 -19.53 -39.61 17.74
N ASP A 140 -19.39 -38.36 18.16
CA ASP A 140 -19.89 -37.84 19.43
C ASP A 140 -21.31 -37.29 19.25
N ALA A 141 -22.29 -38.19 19.27
CA ALA A 141 -23.68 -37.83 19.49
C ALA A 141 -24.06 -38.26 20.91
N TYR A 142 -24.38 -37.27 21.73
CA TYR A 142 -24.80 -37.47 23.11
C TYR A 142 -26.16 -38.18 23.14
N VAL A 143 -26.15 -39.50 23.27
CA VAL A 143 -27.10 -40.22 24.13
C VAL A 143 -26.43 -41.48 24.64
N THR A 144 -26.39 -41.57 25.97
CA THR A 144 -25.99 -42.75 26.73
C THR A 144 -26.65 -44.00 26.16
N ASP A 145 -25.83 -45.04 25.91
CA ASP A 145 -26.15 -46.40 25.45
C ASP A 145 -25.96 -46.71 23.95
N LEU A 146 -25.71 -45.72 23.09
CA LEU A 146 -25.45 -45.97 21.65
C LEU A 146 -24.09 -45.49 21.13
N ASN A 147 -23.22 -44.98 22.02
CA ASN A 147 -21.84 -44.66 21.65
C ASN A 147 -21.02 -45.95 21.61
N ARG A 148 -21.17 -46.69 20.51
CA ARG A 148 -20.31 -47.81 20.15
C ARG A 148 -19.43 -47.33 19.01
N ASP A 149 -18.11 -47.52 19.17
CA ASP A 149 -17.16 -47.47 18.06
C ASP A 149 -17.81 -48.03 16.79
N PHE A 150 -17.65 -47.35 15.66
CA PHE A 150 -18.23 -47.81 14.41
C PHE A 150 -17.81 -49.26 14.15
N PHE A 151 -18.77 -50.17 14.25
CA PHE A 151 -18.64 -51.54 13.75
C PHE A 151 -19.28 -51.53 12.37
N VAL A 152 -18.48 -51.71 11.32
CA VAL A 152 -19.04 -52.24 10.09
C VAL A 152 -18.84 -53.74 10.15
N SER A 153 -19.94 -54.50 10.16
CA SER A 153 -19.82 -55.92 9.88
C SER A 153 -19.82 -56.09 8.37
N VAL A 154 -18.79 -56.74 7.82
CA VAL A 154 -18.83 -57.14 6.40
C VAL A 154 -18.63 -58.62 6.27
N GLY A 155 -19.62 -59.29 5.66
CA GLY A 155 -19.62 -60.74 5.56
C GLY A 155 -19.61 -61.45 6.93
N GLY A 156 -20.05 -60.78 8.01
CA GLY A 156 -20.03 -61.34 9.37
C GLY A 156 -18.74 -61.09 10.16
N VAL A 157 -17.78 -60.34 9.62
CA VAL A 157 -16.53 -59.97 10.31
C VAL A 157 -16.62 -58.54 10.84
N ASN A 158 -16.32 -58.34 12.12
CA ASN A 158 -16.28 -57.01 12.74
C ASN A 158 -15.06 -56.24 12.24
N VAL A 159 -15.32 -55.10 11.61
CA VAL A 159 -14.34 -54.16 11.08
C VAL A 159 -14.51 -52.82 11.83
N THR A 160 -13.41 -52.26 12.33
CA THR A 160 -13.40 -50.90 12.91
C THR A 160 -13.19 -49.88 11.80
N GLY A 161 -14.05 -48.86 11.73
CA GLY A 161 -13.90 -47.73 10.81
C GLY A 161 -13.27 -46.52 11.49
N SER A 162 -12.64 -45.65 10.71
CA SER A 162 -12.18 -44.33 11.15
C SER A 162 -12.94 -43.25 10.39
N ILE A 163 -13.40 -42.22 11.09
CA ILE A 163 -13.87 -40.98 10.46
C ILE A 163 -12.61 -40.21 10.10
N ASP A 164 -12.44 -39.84 8.83
CA ASP A 164 -11.45 -38.84 8.47
C ASP A 164 -11.97 -37.49 9.00
N PRO A 165 -11.35 -36.90 10.04
CA PRO A 165 -11.86 -35.71 10.70
C PRO A 165 -11.64 -34.44 9.87
N THR A 166 -11.32 -34.56 8.57
CA THR A 166 -11.35 -33.43 7.64
C THR A 166 -12.74 -32.80 7.64
N LEU A 167 -12.92 -31.84 8.54
CA LEU A 167 -14.03 -30.88 8.56
C LEU A 167 -14.06 -30.21 7.20
N ILE A 168 -15.18 -30.36 6.51
CA ILE A 168 -15.43 -29.73 5.23
C ILE A 168 -16.19 -28.46 5.48
N GLY A 169 -15.60 -27.35 5.04
CA GLY A 169 -16.13 -26.04 5.35
C GLY A 169 -15.75 -25.59 6.75
N THR A 170 -14.53 -25.85 7.24
CA THR A 170 -14.02 -24.95 8.30
C THR A 170 -14.28 -23.51 7.83
N PRO A 171 -15.02 -22.67 8.57
CA PRO A 171 -15.21 -21.27 8.22
C PRO A 171 -13.80 -20.72 8.17
N PHE A 172 -13.31 -20.55 6.94
CA PHE A 172 -11.99 -20.03 6.74
C PHE A 172 -12.13 -18.52 6.87
N THR A 173 -11.33 -17.94 7.75
CA THR A 173 -11.29 -16.50 7.86
C THR A 173 -10.55 -15.97 6.65
N VAL A 174 -11.21 -15.11 5.88
CA VAL A 174 -10.54 -14.31 4.86
C VAL A 174 -9.93 -13.12 5.57
N THR A 175 -8.60 -13.06 5.57
CA THR A 175 -7.84 -11.94 6.12
C THR A 175 -7.07 -11.30 4.96
N PRO A 176 -7.55 -10.16 4.45
CA PRO A 176 -6.77 -9.36 3.52
C PRO A 176 -5.52 -8.85 4.24
N GLY A 177 -4.40 -8.72 3.51
CA GLY A 177 -3.21 -8.07 4.06
C GLY A 177 -3.47 -6.63 4.50
N THR A 178 -2.58 -6.12 5.34
CA THR A 178 -2.54 -4.70 5.72
C THR A 178 -1.54 -4.00 4.83
N TYR A 179 -1.94 -2.86 4.25
CA TYR A 179 -1.10 -2.06 3.38
C TYR A 179 -1.16 -0.58 3.79
N GLY A 180 -0.06 0.11 3.57
CA GLY A 180 0.06 1.53 3.79
C GLY A 180 0.57 1.94 5.19
N PRO A 181 0.66 3.25 5.45
CA PRO A 181 0.25 4.35 4.56
C PRO A 181 1.06 4.37 3.25
N ALA A 182 0.42 4.75 2.15
CA ALA A 182 1.04 4.83 0.82
C ALA A 182 1.04 6.28 0.30
N CYS A 183 1.84 6.54 -0.71
CA CYS A 183 1.89 7.80 -1.43
C CYS A 183 1.28 7.68 -2.82
N SER A 184 0.64 8.73 -3.31
CA SER A 184 0.06 8.75 -4.67
C SER A 184 1.09 8.68 -5.80
N THR A 185 2.39 8.74 -5.48
CA THR A 185 3.50 8.57 -6.41
C THR A 185 4.25 7.25 -6.19
N ASP A 186 3.82 6.42 -5.24
CA ASP A 186 4.42 5.10 -5.03
C ASP A 186 4.17 4.18 -6.23
N GLY A 187 5.07 3.23 -6.44
CA GLY A 187 4.85 2.16 -7.41
C GLY A 187 3.74 1.21 -6.98
N ALA A 188 3.32 0.35 -7.91
CA ALA A 188 2.25 -0.62 -7.66
C ALA A 188 2.58 -1.56 -6.49
N ILE A 189 1.67 -1.67 -5.54
CA ILE A 189 1.80 -2.47 -4.32
C ILE A 189 1.31 -3.89 -4.60
N ALA A 190 2.11 -4.90 -4.26
CA ALA A 190 1.69 -6.29 -4.37
C ALA A 190 0.73 -6.67 -3.24
N LEU A 191 -0.42 -7.25 -3.59
CA LEU A 191 -1.45 -7.64 -2.64
C LEU A 191 -1.39 -9.14 -2.35
N GLY A 192 -1.33 -9.49 -1.06
CA GLY A 192 -1.49 -10.83 -0.51
C GLY A 192 -2.66 -10.95 0.47
N GLY A 193 -3.27 -12.12 0.54
CA GLY A 193 -4.32 -12.40 1.52
C GLY A 193 -4.29 -13.86 1.92
N THR A 194 -4.93 -14.15 3.05
CA THR A 194 -5.07 -15.51 3.58
C THR A 194 -6.53 -15.90 3.56
N PRO A 195 -6.88 -17.10 3.06
CA PRO A 195 -6.03 -18.08 2.36
C PRO A 195 -5.49 -17.57 1.01
N VAL A 196 -4.42 -18.17 0.49
CA VAL A 196 -3.85 -17.84 -0.83
C VAL A 196 -4.78 -18.27 -1.96
N GLY A 197 -4.68 -17.61 -3.12
CA GLY A 197 -5.45 -17.97 -4.34
C GLY A 197 -6.78 -17.24 -4.51
N GLY A 198 -7.07 -16.23 -3.68
CA GLY A 198 -8.20 -15.35 -3.87
C GLY A 198 -7.98 -14.27 -4.94
N THR A 199 -9.04 -13.52 -5.21
CA THR A 199 -9.06 -12.41 -6.17
C THR A 199 -9.24 -11.07 -5.46
N TRP A 200 -8.57 -10.04 -5.96
CA TRP A 200 -8.69 -8.67 -5.46
C TRP A 200 -9.58 -7.82 -6.36
N SER A 201 -10.34 -6.91 -5.75
CA SER A 201 -11.13 -5.88 -6.44
C SER A 201 -11.12 -4.56 -5.68
N GLY A 202 -11.28 -3.46 -6.40
CA GLY A 202 -11.32 -2.09 -5.87
C GLY A 202 -10.72 -1.10 -6.85
N THR A 203 -10.83 0.19 -6.56
CA THR A 203 -10.19 1.24 -7.37
C THR A 203 -8.67 1.09 -7.33
N GLY A 204 -8.01 1.17 -8.48
CA GLY A 204 -6.55 1.00 -8.60
C GLY A 204 -6.09 -0.47 -8.59
N VAL A 205 -6.99 -1.45 -8.43
CA VAL A 205 -6.61 -2.86 -8.42
C VAL A 205 -6.57 -3.45 -9.82
N THR A 206 -5.43 -4.04 -10.21
CA THR A 206 -5.28 -4.86 -11.41
C THR A 206 -4.62 -6.18 -11.05
N GLY A 207 -5.36 -7.29 -11.20
CA GLY A 207 -4.88 -8.61 -10.79
C GLY A 207 -4.61 -8.68 -9.29
N GLY A 208 -3.37 -8.99 -8.91
CA GLY A 208 -2.90 -9.02 -7.52
C GLY A 208 -2.13 -7.78 -7.10
N SER A 209 -2.31 -6.64 -7.77
CA SER A 209 -1.57 -5.41 -7.49
C SER A 209 -2.50 -4.20 -7.37
N PHE A 210 -2.09 -3.22 -6.58
CA PHE A 210 -2.79 -1.97 -6.32
C PHE A 210 -1.92 -0.77 -6.73
N ASP A 211 -2.44 0.05 -7.64
CA ASP A 211 -1.88 1.34 -8.07
C ASP A 211 -2.45 2.47 -7.20
N PRO A 212 -1.64 3.13 -6.35
CA PRO A 212 -2.13 4.08 -5.35
C PRO A 212 -2.64 5.40 -5.95
N SER A 213 -3.93 5.68 -5.77
CA SER A 213 -4.51 7.01 -5.98
C SER A 213 -4.86 7.68 -4.65
N ALA A 214 -4.59 8.98 -4.52
CA ALA A 214 -4.82 9.75 -3.30
C ALA A 214 -6.25 9.58 -2.75
N GLY A 215 -6.34 9.50 -1.42
CA GLY A 215 -7.59 9.28 -0.68
C GLY A 215 -7.61 7.95 0.09
N THR A 216 -8.76 7.66 0.68
CA THR A 216 -8.99 6.39 1.39
C THR A 216 -9.55 5.36 0.41
N GLN A 217 -8.78 4.32 0.14
CA GLN A 217 -9.10 3.28 -0.83
C GLN A 217 -9.55 2.02 -0.09
N THR A 218 -10.78 1.54 -0.35
CA THR A 218 -11.28 0.28 0.19
C THR A 218 -11.12 -0.82 -0.83
N LEU A 219 -10.31 -1.83 -0.51
CA LEU A 219 -10.07 -2.99 -1.36
C LEU A 219 -10.78 -4.22 -0.77
N THR A 220 -11.20 -5.13 -1.64
CA THR A 220 -11.87 -6.37 -1.25
C THR A 220 -11.07 -7.56 -1.75
N TYR A 221 -10.78 -8.48 -0.83
CA TYR A 221 -10.18 -9.78 -1.12
C TYR A 221 -11.26 -10.85 -1.01
N THR A 222 -11.41 -11.66 -2.07
CA THR A 222 -12.45 -12.70 -2.17
C THR A 222 -11.80 -14.04 -2.41
N VAL A 223 -12.20 -15.07 -1.66
CA VAL A 223 -11.66 -16.42 -1.77
C VAL A 223 -12.83 -17.41 -1.89
N THR A 224 -12.71 -18.36 -2.81
CA THR A 224 -13.67 -19.45 -3.00
C THR A 224 -12.99 -20.79 -2.68
N GLN A 225 -13.50 -21.53 -1.69
CA GLN A 225 -13.04 -22.88 -1.34
C GLN A 225 -14.23 -23.81 -1.14
N GLY A 226 -14.19 -25.00 -1.75
CA GLY A 226 -15.26 -26.00 -1.62
C GLY A 226 -16.64 -25.47 -2.02
N GLY A 227 -16.71 -24.58 -3.01
CA GLY A 227 -17.96 -23.93 -3.44
C GLY A 227 -18.42 -22.74 -2.57
N CYS A 228 -17.77 -22.48 -1.42
CA CYS A 228 -18.11 -21.34 -0.56
C CYS A 228 -17.23 -20.12 -0.86
N THR A 229 -17.85 -18.96 -1.07
CA THR A 229 -17.15 -17.70 -1.37
C THR A 229 -17.27 -16.73 -0.21
N VAL A 230 -16.12 -16.31 0.34
CA VAL A 230 -16.03 -15.34 1.44
C VAL A 230 -15.20 -14.15 0.98
N ALA A 231 -15.61 -12.95 1.37
CA ALA A 231 -14.88 -11.72 1.09
C ALA A 231 -14.62 -10.94 2.38
N ALA A 232 -13.50 -10.23 2.41
CA ALA A 232 -13.17 -9.29 3.47
C ALA A 232 -12.50 -8.05 2.88
N ASN A 233 -12.61 -6.95 3.61
CA ASN A 233 -12.18 -5.62 3.19
C ASN A 233 -10.88 -5.22 3.90
N THR A 234 -10.05 -4.45 3.22
CA THR A 234 -8.96 -3.69 3.84
C THR A 234 -8.99 -2.27 3.29
N THR A 235 -8.55 -1.32 4.11
CA THR A 235 -8.50 0.09 3.74
C THR A 235 -7.06 0.55 3.68
N ILE A 236 -6.71 1.26 2.61
CA ILE A 236 -5.39 1.85 2.41
C ILE A 236 -5.56 3.37 2.38
N THR A 237 -4.89 4.07 3.29
CA THR A 237 -4.80 5.53 3.23
C THR A 237 -3.65 5.91 2.32
N VAL A 238 -3.98 6.59 1.22
CA VAL A 238 -3.01 7.11 0.24
C VAL A 238 -2.93 8.62 0.38
N SER A 239 -1.76 9.10 0.81
CA SER A 239 -1.49 10.54 0.90
C SER A 239 -1.33 11.14 -0.49
N THR A 240 -1.78 12.39 -0.65
CA THR A 240 -1.52 13.18 -1.87
C THR A 240 -0.07 13.65 -1.87
N ALA A 241 0.67 13.39 -2.94
CA ALA A 241 1.99 13.97 -3.12
C ALA A 241 1.88 15.49 -3.37
N THR A 242 2.70 16.27 -2.67
CA THR A 242 2.88 17.70 -2.93
C THR A 242 4.23 17.94 -3.59
N THR A 243 4.36 19.07 -4.26
CA THR A 243 5.65 19.51 -4.81
C THR A 243 6.50 20.11 -3.69
N TRP A 244 7.76 19.69 -3.64
CA TRP A 244 8.80 20.16 -2.74
C TRP A 244 9.97 20.67 -3.57
N TYR A 245 10.63 21.74 -3.13
CA TYR A 245 11.71 22.40 -3.88
C TYR A 245 13.00 22.32 -3.07
N LEU A 246 14.13 22.05 -3.74
CA LEU A 246 15.42 21.84 -3.08
C LEU A 246 15.86 23.15 -2.41
N ASP A 247 16.20 23.06 -1.14
CA ASP A 247 16.84 24.13 -0.37
C ASP A 247 18.33 23.76 -0.22
N GLN A 248 19.14 24.25 -1.16
CA GLN A 248 20.52 23.80 -1.33
C GLN A 248 21.49 24.46 -0.35
N ASP A 249 21.23 25.70 0.04
CA ASP A 249 22.08 26.46 0.98
C ASP A 249 21.46 26.59 2.38
N ASN A 250 20.23 26.11 2.60
CA ASN A 250 19.52 26.07 3.88
C ASN A 250 19.08 27.45 4.39
N ASP A 251 18.65 28.34 3.49
CA ASP A 251 18.06 29.63 3.86
C ASP A 251 16.52 29.57 4.05
N GLY A 252 15.92 28.41 3.75
CA GLY A 252 14.48 28.17 3.86
C GLY A 252 13.66 28.54 2.62
N ALA A 253 14.32 28.93 1.53
CA ALA A 253 13.73 29.13 0.21
C ALA A 253 14.09 27.96 -0.73
N GLY A 254 13.13 27.57 -1.57
CA GLY A 254 13.30 26.45 -2.49
C GLY A 254 13.55 26.89 -3.92
N ASP A 255 14.48 26.21 -4.61
CA ASP A 255 14.80 26.45 -6.03
C ASP A 255 13.61 26.06 -6.93
N PRO A 256 12.96 27.01 -7.64
CA PRO A 256 11.86 26.73 -8.56
C PRO A 256 12.21 25.75 -9.69
N SER A 257 13.50 25.64 -10.04
CA SER A 257 14.01 24.79 -11.11
C SER A 257 14.29 23.36 -10.65
N ASN A 258 14.32 23.12 -9.34
CA ASN A 258 14.67 21.84 -8.76
C ASN A 258 13.60 21.38 -7.76
N SER A 259 12.69 20.54 -8.23
CA SER A 259 11.55 20.07 -7.43
C SER A 259 11.31 18.57 -7.56
N VAL A 260 10.68 18.01 -6.52
CA VAL A 260 10.25 16.61 -6.44
C VAL A 260 8.82 16.53 -5.93
N GLN A 261 8.09 15.49 -6.34
CA GLN A 261 6.79 15.17 -5.75
C GLN A 261 6.96 14.13 -4.64
N ALA A 262 6.46 14.44 -3.44
CA ALA A 262 6.50 13.54 -2.30
C ALA A 262 5.33 13.80 -1.33
N CYS A 263 4.88 12.76 -0.65
CA CYS A 263 3.78 12.86 0.33
C CYS A 263 4.22 13.39 1.70
N GLY A 264 5.51 13.38 1.99
CA GLY A 264 6.11 13.99 3.17
C GLY A 264 7.31 14.81 2.76
N ASN A 265 7.80 15.66 3.67
CA ASN A 265 8.95 16.52 3.39
C ASN A 265 10.20 15.68 3.12
N PRO A 266 10.76 15.69 1.90
CA PRO A 266 12.06 15.10 1.63
C PRO A 266 13.16 15.91 2.35
N GLY A 267 14.16 15.23 2.90
CA GLY A 267 15.29 15.93 3.54
C GLY A 267 16.00 16.87 2.55
N GLY A 268 16.21 18.13 2.95
CA GLY A 268 16.82 19.16 2.11
C GLY A 268 15.85 19.89 1.17
N TYR A 269 14.53 19.73 1.35
CA TYR A 269 13.53 20.42 0.55
C TYR A 269 12.58 21.26 1.42
N VAL A 270 11.96 22.26 0.81
CA VAL A 270 10.94 23.15 1.39
C VAL A 270 9.70 23.22 0.50
N SER A 271 8.59 23.72 1.04
CA SER A 271 7.28 23.75 0.36
C SER A 271 7.05 25.00 -0.50
N ASN A 272 8.01 25.92 -0.54
CA ASN A 272 7.96 27.16 -1.32
C ASN A 272 8.95 27.06 -2.51
N SER A 273 8.79 27.92 -3.49
CA SER A 273 9.66 27.99 -4.67
C SER A 273 10.12 29.42 -4.92
N ASN A 274 10.61 30.08 -3.88
CA ASN A 274 10.93 31.50 -3.90
C ASN A 274 12.44 31.78 -3.83
N ASP A 275 13.28 30.80 -4.17
CA ASP A 275 14.73 30.99 -4.22
C ASP A 275 15.21 31.28 -5.65
N GLY A 276 15.50 32.55 -5.91
CA GLY A 276 16.13 33.01 -7.14
C GLY A 276 17.67 32.94 -7.12
N CYS A 277 18.27 32.53 -6.00
CA CYS A 277 19.71 32.42 -5.79
C CYS A 277 20.07 31.12 -5.03
N PRO A 278 19.94 29.94 -5.67
CA PRO A 278 20.01 28.60 -5.02
C PRO A 278 21.30 28.21 -4.30
N THR A 279 22.28 29.11 -4.22
CA THR A 279 23.59 28.86 -3.61
C THR A 279 24.05 30.01 -2.73
N ASP A 280 23.21 31.03 -2.53
CA ASP A 280 23.51 32.19 -1.68
C ASP A 280 22.53 32.28 -0.50
N MET A 281 22.96 31.71 0.64
CA MET A 281 22.19 31.68 1.89
C MET A 281 21.70 33.07 2.38
N ASN A 282 22.29 34.17 1.89
CA ASN A 282 21.91 35.52 2.32
C ASN A 282 20.92 36.21 1.38
N LYS A 283 20.58 35.59 0.25
CA LYS A 283 19.69 36.15 -0.76
C LYS A 283 18.79 35.08 -1.34
N VAL A 284 17.48 35.33 -1.27
CA VAL A 284 16.46 34.56 -1.99
C VAL A 284 16.13 35.17 -3.37
N ALA A 285 16.73 36.32 -3.71
CA ALA A 285 16.48 37.03 -4.96
C ALA A 285 17.77 37.69 -5.46
N PRO A 286 18.03 37.70 -6.78
CA PRO A 286 19.26 38.29 -7.33
C PRO A 286 19.46 39.77 -6.97
N GLY A 287 18.39 40.57 -6.90
CA GLY A 287 18.53 42.00 -6.59
C GLY A 287 19.29 42.77 -7.67
N GLN A 288 19.88 43.92 -7.30
CA GLN A 288 20.60 44.81 -8.23
C GLN A 288 21.99 44.27 -8.58
N CYS A 289 22.65 43.60 -7.64
CA CYS A 289 24.01 43.07 -7.78
C CYS A 289 24.06 41.61 -8.21
N GLY A 290 22.90 40.96 -8.39
CA GLY A 290 22.83 39.52 -8.60
C GLY A 290 23.06 38.72 -7.31
N CYS A 291 23.12 37.40 -7.45
CA CYS A 291 23.41 36.48 -6.35
C CYS A 291 24.89 36.54 -5.96
N GLY A 292 25.20 36.30 -4.68
CA GLY A 292 26.56 36.26 -4.14
C GLY A 292 27.16 37.63 -3.81
N ILE A 293 26.48 38.73 -4.16
CA ILE A 293 26.92 40.10 -3.90
C ILE A 293 25.80 40.86 -3.18
N PRO A 294 26.03 41.40 -1.97
CA PRO A 294 25.03 42.20 -1.25
C PRO A 294 24.59 43.44 -2.04
N ASP A 295 23.30 43.75 -2.02
CA ASP A 295 22.76 45.02 -2.54
C ASP A 295 22.97 46.18 -1.54
N THR A 296 24.16 46.26 -0.93
CA THR A 296 24.47 47.35 -0.01
C THR A 296 24.55 48.64 -0.79
N ASP A 297 23.84 49.65 -0.31
CA ASP A 297 23.86 51.03 -0.78
C ASP A 297 24.40 51.88 0.39
N SER A 298 25.67 52.26 0.28
CA SER A 298 26.44 52.85 1.38
C SER A 298 26.07 54.30 1.68
N ASP A 299 25.63 55.07 0.69
CA ASP A 299 25.26 56.48 0.82
C ASP A 299 23.75 56.75 0.64
N SER A 300 22.98 55.71 0.35
CA SER A 300 21.52 55.74 0.25
C SER A 300 21.00 56.58 -0.93
N ASP A 301 21.74 56.60 -2.03
CA ASP A 301 21.36 57.31 -3.26
C ASP A 301 20.40 56.49 -4.17
N GLY A 302 20.19 55.21 -3.82
CA GLY A 302 19.33 54.27 -4.53
C GLY A 302 20.09 53.29 -5.44
N THR A 303 21.40 53.47 -5.62
CA THR A 303 22.29 52.63 -6.43
C THR A 303 23.12 51.75 -5.52
N ALA A 304 22.98 50.44 -5.63
CA ALA A 304 23.83 49.53 -4.86
C ALA A 304 25.31 49.71 -5.25
N ASN A 305 26.22 49.59 -4.28
CA ASN A 305 27.66 49.79 -4.40
C ASN A 305 28.30 49.02 -5.58
N CYS A 306 27.75 47.87 -5.97
CA CYS A 306 28.23 47.07 -7.10
C CYS A 306 28.01 47.74 -8.47
N ASN A 307 27.02 48.63 -8.56
CA ASN A 307 26.60 49.36 -9.74
C ASN A 307 26.90 50.86 -9.63
N ASP A 308 27.57 51.28 -8.54
CA ASP A 308 27.86 52.67 -8.23
C ASP A 308 29.35 53.00 -8.43
N GLY A 309 29.64 53.97 -9.30
CA GLY A 309 30.99 54.48 -9.52
C GLY A 309 31.51 55.39 -8.40
N CYS A 310 30.63 55.87 -7.52
CA CYS A 310 30.93 56.67 -6.34
C CYS A 310 30.16 56.18 -5.11
N PRO A 311 30.46 54.97 -4.55
CA PRO A 311 29.67 54.32 -3.49
C PRO A 311 29.54 55.05 -2.13
N ASN A 312 30.03 56.28 -2.00
CA ASN A 312 29.90 57.07 -0.78
C ASN A 312 29.55 58.55 -1.07
N ASP A 313 29.17 58.89 -2.31
CA ASP A 313 28.70 60.21 -2.70
C ASP A 313 27.20 60.16 -3.08
N PRO A 314 26.29 60.57 -2.18
CA PRO A 314 24.85 60.44 -2.40
C PRO A 314 24.29 61.31 -3.53
N ASN A 315 25.12 62.15 -4.17
CA ASN A 315 24.71 63.00 -5.29
C ASN A 315 25.24 62.50 -6.64
N LYS A 316 26.05 61.44 -6.66
CA LYS A 316 26.69 60.94 -7.87
C LYS A 316 26.77 59.42 -7.89
N ILE A 317 26.27 58.83 -8.96
CA ILE A 317 26.47 57.40 -9.28
C ILE A 317 27.72 57.12 -10.14
N ALA A 318 28.43 58.19 -10.53
CA ALA A 318 29.61 58.14 -11.38
C ALA A 318 30.55 59.31 -11.04
N PRO A 319 31.88 59.14 -11.15
CA PRO A 319 32.85 60.16 -10.74
C PRO A 319 32.68 61.55 -11.39
N GLY A 320 32.12 61.66 -12.60
CA GLY A 320 31.99 62.97 -13.24
C GLY A 320 33.36 63.64 -13.52
N ILE A 321 33.38 64.97 -13.63
CA ILE A 321 34.56 65.76 -14.00
C ILE A 321 35.48 65.99 -12.79
N CYS A 322 34.88 66.28 -11.64
CA CYS A 322 35.56 66.57 -10.38
C CYS A 322 35.80 65.33 -9.50
N GLY A 323 35.46 64.14 -9.98
CA GLY A 323 35.47 62.92 -9.17
C GLY A 323 34.29 62.85 -8.20
N CYS A 324 34.31 61.83 -7.34
CA CYS A 324 33.31 61.64 -6.28
C CYS A 324 33.52 62.64 -5.14
N GLY A 325 32.44 63.03 -4.47
CA GLY A 325 32.42 63.90 -3.29
C GLY A 325 32.52 65.40 -3.60
N THR A 326 32.69 65.78 -4.87
CA THR A 326 32.80 67.18 -5.31
C THR A 326 31.83 67.43 -6.46
N ALA A 327 30.94 68.42 -6.34
CA ALA A 327 29.98 68.74 -7.40
C ALA A 327 30.68 69.20 -8.68
N ASP A 328 30.13 68.83 -9.84
CA ASP A 328 30.59 69.31 -11.16
C ASP A 328 29.99 70.69 -11.48
N THR A 329 29.94 71.58 -10.49
CA THR A 329 29.44 72.94 -10.64
C THR A 329 30.35 73.72 -11.59
N ASP A 330 29.75 74.50 -12.48
CA ASP A 330 30.41 75.47 -13.35
C ASP A 330 29.72 76.81 -13.05
N SER A 331 30.33 77.56 -12.14
CA SER A 331 29.70 78.71 -11.48
C SER A 331 29.52 79.92 -12.40
N ASP A 332 30.34 80.07 -13.43
CA ASP A 332 30.25 81.15 -14.44
C ASP A 332 29.82 80.67 -15.83
N SER A 333 29.63 79.37 -16.02
CA SER A 333 29.14 78.75 -17.25
C SER A 333 30.09 78.89 -18.44
N ASP A 334 31.40 78.86 -18.19
CA ASP A 334 32.44 78.93 -19.23
C ASP A 334 32.76 77.57 -19.87
N GLY A 335 32.23 76.48 -19.29
CA GLY A 335 32.43 75.11 -19.72
C GLY A 335 33.48 74.35 -18.92
N THR A 336 34.13 74.97 -17.94
CA THR A 336 35.09 74.35 -17.02
C THR A 336 34.49 74.24 -15.64
N ALA A 337 34.39 73.02 -15.10
CA ALA A 337 33.91 72.85 -13.74
C ALA A 337 34.85 73.53 -12.73
N ASP A 338 34.30 74.13 -11.67
CA ASP A 338 34.98 74.90 -10.63
C ASP A 338 36.23 74.19 -10.07
N CYS A 339 36.19 72.86 -9.96
CA CYS A 339 37.31 72.05 -9.46
C CYS A 339 38.54 72.04 -10.36
N ASN A 340 38.35 72.31 -11.65
CA ASN A 340 39.37 72.35 -12.70
C ASN A 340 39.57 73.78 -13.23
N ASP A 341 38.91 74.77 -12.63
CA ASP A 341 38.96 76.17 -13.03
C ASP A 341 39.82 76.99 -12.06
N GLY A 342 40.85 77.66 -12.60
CA GLY A 342 41.68 78.59 -11.85
C GLY A 342 40.99 79.92 -11.53
N CYS A 343 39.87 80.21 -12.19
CA CYS A 343 39.03 81.38 -12.04
C CYS A 343 37.52 81.05 -12.05
N PRO A 344 36.98 80.34 -11.04
CA PRO A 344 35.61 79.78 -11.04
C PRO A 344 34.43 80.78 -11.12
N ASN A 345 34.68 82.07 -11.30
CA ASN A 345 33.62 83.09 -11.40
C ASN A 345 33.90 84.09 -12.54
N ASP A 346 34.91 83.84 -13.38
CA ASP A 346 35.23 84.67 -14.55
C ASP A 346 34.96 83.90 -15.86
N PRO A 347 33.82 84.15 -16.54
CA PRO A 347 33.41 83.35 -17.70
C PRO A 347 34.32 83.50 -18.93
N ASN A 348 35.36 84.33 -18.86
CA ASN A 348 36.32 84.54 -19.95
C ASN A 348 37.70 83.95 -19.64
N LYS A 349 37.94 83.38 -18.45
CA LYS A 349 39.24 82.88 -18.05
C LYS A 349 39.12 81.61 -17.23
N ILE A 350 39.89 80.60 -17.60
CA ILE A 350 40.09 79.38 -16.80
C ILE A 350 41.39 79.38 -15.98
N VAL A 351 42.21 80.43 -16.15
CA VAL A 351 43.50 80.63 -15.47
C VAL A 351 43.64 82.13 -15.15
N PRO A 352 44.11 82.51 -13.93
CA PRO A 352 44.16 83.91 -13.49
C PRO A 352 44.92 84.92 -14.39
N GLY A 353 45.78 84.50 -15.31
CA GLY A 353 46.51 85.45 -16.16
C GLY A 353 47.38 86.45 -15.35
N VAL A 354 47.68 87.62 -15.93
CA VAL A 354 48.56 88.65 -15.34
C VAL A 354 47.78 89.58 -14.40
N CYS A 355 46.52 89.87 -14.73
CA CYS A 355 45.61 90.73 -13.98
C CYS A 355 44.77 89.98 -12.94
N GLY A 356 44.94 88.66 -12.80
CA GLY A 356 44.05 87.83 -11.99
C GLY A 356 42.72 87.53 -12.70
N CYS A 357 41.82 86.88 -11.97
CA CYS A 357 40.45 86.61 -12.43
C CYS A 357 39.59 87.88 -12.37
N GLY A 358 38.60 88.00 -13.25
CA GLY A 358 37.60 89.07 -13.30
C GLY A 358 38.06 90.36 -13.99
N THR A 359 39.31 90.40 -14.48
CA THR A 359 39.89 91.57 -15.19
C THR A 359 40.59 91.10 -16.46
N ALA A 360 40.24 91.66 -17.61
CA ALA A 360 40.88 91.31 -18.88
C ALA A 360 42.38 91.64 -18.87
N ASP A 361 43.22 90.76 -19.43
CA ASP A 361 44.66 91.00 -19.64
C ASP A 361 44.90 91.85 -20.90
N THR A 362 44.07 92.87 -21.10
CA THR A 362 44.21 93.81 -22.23
C THR A 362 45.48 94.63 -22.04
N ASP A 363 46.18 94.87 -23.14
CA ASP A 363 47.32 95.78 -23.26
C ASP A 363 46.93 96.79 -24.35
N SER A 364 46.36 97.90 -23.93
CA SER A 364 45.67 98.85 -24.81
C SER A 364 46.64 99.64 -25.69
N ASP A 365 47.85 99.94 -25.20
CA ASP A 365 48.89 100.68 -25.91
C ASP A 365 49.97 99.78 -26.55
N SER A 366 49.90 98.47 -26.27
CA SER A 366 50.77 97.41 -26.81
C SER A 366 52.24 97.56 -26.37
N ASP A 367 52.49 98.09 -25.18
CA ASP A 367 53.83 98.27 -24.63
C ASP A 367 54.40 97.00 -23.94
N GLY A 368 53.57 95.99 -23.74
CA GLY A 368 53.90 94.71 -23.10
C GLY A 368 53.50 94.60 -21.63
N THR A 369 52.90 95.63 -21.04
CA THR A 369 52.34 95.63 -19.69
C THR A 369 50.81 95.62 -19.75
N ALA A 370 50.16 94.65 -19.10
CA ALA A 370 48.71 94.63 -19.05
C ALA A 370 48.16 95.85 -18.30
N ASP A 371 47.04 96.41 -18.78
CA ASP A 371 46.43 97.67 -18.32
C ASP A 371 46.22 97.72 -16.78
N CYS A 372 45.98 96.58 -16.15
CA CYS A 372 45.77 96.46 -14.70
C CYS A 372 47.02 96.73 -13.85
N ASN A 373 48.21 96.60 -14.46
CA ASN A 373 49.51 96.78 -13.85
C ASN A 373 50.27 97.97 -14.47
N ASP A 374 49.64 98.71 -15.38
CA ASP A 374 50.24 99.84 -16.07
C ASP A 374 49.84 101.19 -15.42
N GLY A 375 50.84 102.04 -15.22
CA GLY A 375 50.67 103.42 -14.74
C GLY A 375 50.21 104.39 -15.85
N CYS A 376 50.30 103.99 -17.12
CA CYS A 376 49.94 104.77 -18.31
C CYS A 376 49.14 103.94 -19.34
N PRO A 377 47.97 103.37 -18.99
CA PRO A 377 47.29 102.30 -19.75
C PRO A 377 46.65 102.69 -21.10
N ASN A 378 47.11 103.75 -21.78
CA ASN A 378 46.52 104.21 -23.07
C ASN A 378 47.54 104.73 -24.08
#